data_AF-A0A9P8LXC9-F1
#
_entry.id   AF-A0A9P8LXC9-F1
#
_cell.length_a   1.000
_cell.length_b   1.000
_cell.length_c   1.000
_cell.angle_alpha   90.00
_cell.angle_beta   90.00
_cell.angle_gamma   90.00
#
_symmetry.space_group_name_H-M   'P 1'
#
loop_
_entity.id
_entity.type
_entity.pdbx_description
1 polymer ?
#
loop_
_entity_poly.entity_id
_entity_poly.type
_entity_poly.pdbx_seq_one_letter_code
_entity_poly.pdbx_strand_id
1 'polypeptide(L)' 'MVNYHWSDIEEVTLCNLVKAQGKQWYNIQQIYFPQLTVNQIKSKSSIFKKKLKTSLTLVMIQRNLQLIVILQKGNQDIIY' A
#
# COMPACT_ATOMS: atom_id res chain seq x y z
N MET A 1 25.61 3.64 1.44
CA MET A 1 24.42 2.98 2.03
C MET A 1 23.99 1.87 1.10
N VAL A 2 24.07 0.61 1.53
CA VAL A 2 23.61 -0.53 0.73
C VAL A 2 22.09 -0.51 0.71
N ASN A 3 21.49 -0.37 -0.48
CA ASN A 3 20.04 -0.47 -0.65
C ASN A 3 19.67 -1.95 -0.56
N TYR A 4 19.14 -2.36 0.59
CA TYR A 4 18.58 -3.70 0.74
C TYR A 4 17.41 -3.88 -0.22
N HIS A 5 17.48 -4.90 -1.07
CA HIS A 5 16.39 -5.26 -1.95
C HIS A 5 15.39 -6.12 -1.18
N TRP A 6 14.16 -5.61 -1.03
CA TRP A 6 13.09 -6.36 -0.37
C TRP A 6 12.40 -7.25 -1.39
N SER A 7 12.26 -8.53 -1.06
CA SER A 7 11.42 -9.47 -1.79
C SER A 7 9.95 -9.31 -1.40
N ASP A 8 9.03 -9.64 -2.30
CA ASP A 8 7.58 -9.57 -2.07
C ASP A 8 7.14 -10.34 -0.81
N ILE A 9 7.80 -11.46 -0.51
CA ILE A 9 7.53 -12.28 0.68
C ILE A 9 7.88 -11.51 1.96
N GLU A 10 9.03 -10.82 1.98
CA GLU A 10 9.44 -9.98 3.10
C GLU A 10 8.53 -8.77 3.26
N GLU A 11 8.08 -8.18 2.14
CA GLU A 11 7.12 -7.09 2.11
C GLU A 11 5.79 -7.50 2.79
N VAL A 12 5.26 -8.65 2.40
CA VAL A 12 4.03 -9.23 2.97
C VAL A 12 4.22 -9.59 4.44
N THR A 13 5.36 -10.20 4.78
CA THR A 13 5.70 -10.59 6.16
C THR A 13 5.75 -9.37 7.07
N LEU A 14 6.45 -8.30 6.68
CA LEU A 14 6.51 -7.06 7.44
C LEU A 14 5.10 -6.47 7.65
N CYS A 15 4.26 -6.47 6.62
CA CYS A 15 2.90 -5.97 6.71
C CYS A 15 2.06 -6.75 7.72
N ASN A 16 2.15 -8.08 7.70
CA ASN A 16 1.42 -8.96 8.60
C ASN A 16 1.90 -8.81 10.05
N LEU A 17 3.22 -8.72 10.27
CA LEU A 17 3.79 -8.50 11.61
C LEU A 17 3.35 -7.17 12.20
N VAL A 18 3.38 -6.08 11.41
CA VAL A 18 2.93 -4.77 11.87
C VAL A 18 1.42 -4.76 12.16
N LYS A 19 0.62 -5.54 11.43
CA LYS A 19 -0.81 -5.70 11.71
C LYS A 19 -1.08 -6.51 12.98
N ALA A 20 -0.36 -7.61 13.19
CA ALA A 20 -0.59 -8.53 14.31
C ALA A 20 -0.01 -8.01 15.63
N GLN A 21 1.19 -7.43 15.59
CA GLN A 21 1.98 -7.09 16.78
C GLN A 21 2.09 -5.58 17.00
N GLY A 22 1.65 -4.77 16.02
CA GLY A 22 1.84 -3.33 16.03
C GLY A 22 3.25 -2.90 15.64
N LYS A 23 3.63 -1.69 16.04
CA LYS A 23 4.90 -1.04 15.67
C LYS A 23 6.09 -1.49 16.54
N GLN A 24 6.18 -2.79 16.84
CA GLN A 24 7.24 -3.38 17.67
C GLN A 24 8.54 -3.53 16.86
N TRP A 25 9.09 -2.41 16.39
CA TRP A 25 10.13 -2.39 15.36
C TRP A 25 11.41 -3.13 15.77
N TYR A 26 11.79 -3.02 17.05
CA TYR A 26 12.98 -3.68 17.56
C TYR A 26 12.81 -5.21 17.55
N ASN A 27 11.67 -5.70 18.04
CA ASN A 27 11.37 -7.14 18.06
C ASN A 27 11.24 -7.70 16.63
N ILE A 28 10.55 -6.97 15.75
CA ILE A 28 10.40 -7.35 14.35
C ILE A 28 11.77 -7.41 13.66
N GLN A 29 12.64 -6.44 13.95
CA GLN A 29 14.00 -6.42 13.42
C GLN A 29 14.81 -7.62 13.91
N GLN A 30 14.86 -7.85 15.22
CA GLN A 30 15.68 -8.93 15.78
C GLN A 30 15.23 -10.32 15.33
N ILE A 31 13.93 -10.56 15.23
CA ILE A 31 13.38 -11.90 14.97
C ILE A 31 13.35 -12.19 13.46
N TYR A 32 12.96 -11.23 12.63
CA TYR A 32 12.63 -11.48 11.21
C TYR A 32 13.58 -10.81 10.23
N PHE A 33 14.23 -9.72 10.61
CA PHE A 33 15.11 -8.95 9.72
C PHE A 33 16.41 -8.54 10.41
N PRO A 34 17.19 -9.48 10.99
CA PRO A 34 18.38 -9.17 11.78
C PRO A 34 19.44 -8.40 10.99
N GLN A 35 19.48 -8.58 9.67
CA GLN A 35 20.35 -7.88 8.73
C GLN A 35 19.96 -6.43 8.46
N LEU A 36 18.78 -6.00 8.90
CA LEU A 36 18.27 -4.65 8.69
C LEU A 36 18.35 -3.81 9.95
N THR A 37 18.53 -2.51 9.76
CA THR A 37 18.35 -1.54 10.84
C THR A 37 16.86 -1.28 11.08
N VAL A 38 16.51 -0.95 12.32
CA VAL A 38 15.16 -0.50 12.68
C VAL A 38 14.68 0.66 11.79
N ASN A 39 15.59 1.55 11.38
CA ASN A 39 15.27 2.68 10.51
C ASN A 39 14.91 2.23 9.08
N GLN A 40 15.60 1.22 8.52
CA GLN A 40 15.24 0.67 7.21
C GLN A 40 13.83 0.06 7.23
N ILE A 41 13.49 -0.68 8.31
CA ILE A 41 12.16 -1.29 8.48
C ILE A 41 11.06 -0.21 8.61
N LYS A 42 11.30 0.82 9.42
CA LYS A 42 10.37 1.96 9.59
C LYS A 42 10.12 2.70 8.28
N SER A 43 11.19 2.98 7.54
CA SER A 43 11.12 3.64 6.23
C SER A 43 10.33 2.81 5.25
N LYS A 44 10.59 1.50 5.18
CA LYS A 44 9.86 0.58 4.32
C LYS A 44 8.36 0.53 4.67
N SER A 45 8.01 0.39 5.95
CA SER A 45 6.61 0.40 6.41
C SER A 45 5.87 1.70 6.05
N SER A 46 6.56 2.84 6.14
CA SER A 46 6.00 4.13 5.75
C SER A 46 5.73 4.23 4.25
N ILE A 47 6.66 3.73 3.42
CA ILE A 47 6.50 3.66 1.96
C ILE A 47 5.31 2.77 1.59
N PHE A 48 5.12 1.62 2.25
CA PHE A 48 3.94 0.78 2.03
C PHE A 48 2.64 1.50 2.32
N LYS A 49 2.54 2.18 3.46
CA LYS A 49 1.33 2.94 3.80
C LYS A 49 1.03 4.01 2.75
N LYS A 50 2.06 4.66 2.22
CA LYS A 50 1.89 5.65 1.16
C LYS A 50 1.41 5.00 -0.14
N LYS A 51 2.06 3.92 -0.60
CA LYS A 51 1.65 3.16 -1.79
C LYS A 51 0.21 2.66 -1.70
N LEU A 52 -0.19 2.12 -0.54
CA LEU A 52 -1.53 1.60 -0.32
C LEU A 52 -2.58 2.71 -0.36
N LYS A 53 -2.30 3.86 0.26
CA LYS A 53 -3.17 5.05 0.16
C LYS A 53 -3.32 5.50 -1.29
N THR A 54 -2.22 5.62 -2.03
CA THR A 54 -2.26 6.02 -3.44
C THR A 54 -3.05 5.03 -4.30
N SER A 55 -2.87 3.73 -4.09
CA SER A 55 -3.63 2.70 -4.80
C SER A 55 -5.14 2.78 -4.52
N LEU A 56 -5.53 2.94 -3.24
CA LEU A 56 -6.93 3.13 -2.87
C LEU A 56 -7.53 4.38 -3.51
N THR A 57 -6.82 5.50 -3.51
CA THR A 57 -7.24 6.73 -4.16
C THR A 57 -7.44 6.55 -5.67
N LEU A 58 -6.52 5.86 -6.35
CA LEU A 58 -6.64 5.57 -7.78
C LEU A 58 -7.86 4.71 -8.10
N VAL A 59 -8.13 3.67 -7.31
CA VAL A 59 -9.33 2.83 -7.47
C VAL A 59 -10.61 3.64 -7.28
N MET A 60 -10.65 4.54 -6.30
CA MET A 60 -11.80 5.42 -6.08
C MET A 60 -12.02 6.37 -7.27
N ILE A 61 -10.95 7.00 -7.78
CA ILE A 61 -11.02 7.88 -8.96
C ILE A 61 -11.51 7.10 -10.17
N GLN A 62 -10.97 5.90 -10.41
CA GLN A 62 -11.37 5.06 -11.54
C GLN A 62 -12.86 4.69 -11.47
N ARG A 63 -13.38 4.33 -10.29
CA ARG A 63 -14.81 4.06 -10.10
C ARG A 63 -15.67 5.30 -10.36
N ASN A 64 -15.25 6.46 -9.87
CA ASN A 64 -15.98 7.71 -10.08
C ASN A 64 -16.02 8.10 -11.56
N LEU A 65 -14.91 7.94 -12.30
CA LEU A 65 -14.87 8.18 -13.74
C LEU A 65 -15.81 7.25 -14.52
N GLN A 66 -15.84 5.95 -14.16
CA GLN A 66 -16.76 4.99 -14.77
C GLN A 66 -18.23 5.38 -14.56
N LEU A 67 -18.60 5.85 -13.36
CA LEU A 67 -19.95 6.31 -13.07
C LEU A 67 -20.33 7.56 -13.89
N ILE A 68 -19.42 8.52 -14.05
CA ILE A 68 -19.65 9.73 -14.86
C ILE A 68 -19.89 9.36 -16.32
N VAL A 69 -19.10 8.44 -16.89
CA VAL A 69 -19.28 7.98 -18.28
C VAL A 69 -20.64 7.32 -18.48
N ILE A 70 -21.09 6.50 -17.53
CA ILE A 70 -22.41 5.85 -17.59
C ILE A 70 -23.54 6.89 -17.52
N LEU A 71 -23.45 7.87 -16.62
CA LEU A 71 -24.46 8.94 -16.47
C LEU A 71 -24.53 9.85 -17.71
N GLN A 72 -23.40 10.17 -18.33
CA GLN A 72 -23.38 10.96 -19.57
C GLN A 72 -24.00 10.18 -20.74
N LYS A 73 -23.75 8.87 -20.82
CA LYS A 73 -24.32 8.01 -21.87
C LYS A 73 -25.82 7.83 -21.73
N GLY A 74 -26.32 7.63 -20.50
CA GLY A 74 -27.76 7.52 -20.24
C GLY A 74 -28.58 8.80 -20.49
N ASN A 75 -27.95 9.98 -20.48
CA ASN A 75 -28.61 11.26 -20.78
C ASN A 75 -28.66 11.58 -22.30
N GLN A 76 -27.88 10.90 -23.14
CA GLN A 76 -27.93 11.10 -24.60
C GLN A 76 -29.07 10.32 -25.28
N ASP A 77 -29.60 9.28 -24.64
CA ASP A 77 -30.67 8.43 -25.19
C ASP A 77 -32.11 8.98 -24.94
N ILE A 78 -32.25 10.15 -24.29
CA ILE A 78 -33.57 10.76 -23.94
C ILE A 78 -33.84 12.04 -24.77
N ILE A 79 -33.31 12.12 -25.98
CA ILE A 79 -33.67 13.18 -26.94
C ILE A 79 -34.13 12.51 -28.24
N TYR A 80 -35.43 12.20 -28.30
CA TYR A 80 -36.19 11.92 -29.52
C TYR A 80 -37.56 12.58 -29.40
#